data_AF-A0A061NQE4-F1
#
_entry.id   AF-A0A061NQE4-F1
#
_cell.length_a   1.000
_cell.length_b   1.000
_cell.length_c   1.000
_cell.angle_alpha   90.00
_cell.angle_beta   90.00
_cell.angle_gamma   90.00
#
_symmetry.space_group_name_H-M   'P 1'
#
loop_
_entity.id
_entity.type
_entity.pdbx_description
1 polymer ?
#
loop_
_entity_poly.entity_id
_entity_poly.type
_entity_poly.pdbx_seq_one_letter_code
_entity_poly.pdbx_strand_id
1 'polypeptide(L)'
;MGKPIYVELDINAPIEDVWETTQNPKLHERWDLRFSQIDYLPKDHEDDVQTFQYETRIGFGLRIHASVNRSAVQQKTVERKYPL
;
A
#
# COMPACT_ATOMS: atom_id res chain seq x y z
N MET A 1 -19.61 12.60 9.98
CA MET A 1 -18.49 11.63 10.09
C MET A 1 -19.04 10.24 9.87
N GLY A 2 -18.43 9.44 8.99
CA GLY A 2 -18.86 8.06 8.73
C GLY A 2 -18.46 7.12 9.87
N LYS A 3 -19.25 6.05 10.10
CA LYS A 3 -18.88 4.97 11.03
C LYS A 3 -17.71 4.17 10.44
N PRO A 4 -16.74 3.69 11.25
CA PRO A 4 -15.67 2.83 10.77
C PRO A 4 -16.25 1.51 10.24
N ILE A 5 -15.57 0.93 9.24
CA ILE A 5 -15.92 -0.38 8.69
C ILE A 5 -14.80 -1.34 9.06
N TYR A 6 -15.17 -2.52 9.56
CA TYR A 6 -14.27 -3.64 9.77
C TYR A 6 -14.56 -4.72 8.73
N VAL A 7 -13.52 -5.26 8.11
CA VAL A 7 -13.60 -6.31 7.10
C VAL A 7 -12.51 -7.34 7.41
N GLU A 8 -12.87 -8.60 7.40
CA GLU A 8 -11.96 -9.74 7.57
C GLU A 8 -12.27 -10.83 6.55
N LEU A 9 -11.27 -11.66 6.26
CA LEU A 9 -11.38 -12.79 5.35
C LEU A 9 -10.40 -13.87 5.80
N ASP A 10 -10.85 -15.12 5.84
CA ASP A 10 -9.96 -16.26 6.07
C ASP A 10 -9.12 -16.55 4.82
N ILE A 11 -7.80 -16.59 4.99
CA ILE A 11 -6.85 -16.88 3.91
C ILE A 11 -6.16 -18.20 4.23
N ASN A 12 -6.35 -19.21 3.37
CA ASN A 12 -5.68 -20.50 3.50
C ASN A 12 -4.26 -20.44 2.90
N ALA A 13 -3.36 -19.71 3.57
CA ALA A 13 -1.96 -19.57 3.20
C ALA A 13 -1.08 -19.30 4.44
N PRO A 14 0.23 -19.60 4.39
CA PRO A 14 1.20 -19.14 5.40
C PRO A 14 1.17 -17.61 5.56
N ILE A 15 1.40 -17.12 6.77
CA ILE A 15 1.40 -15.68 7.05
C ILE A 15 2.52 -14.95 6.29
N GLU A 16 3.63 -15.62 6.05
CA GLU A 16 4.78 -15.10 5.31
C GLU A 16 4.42 -14.81 3.84
N ASP A 17 3.64 -15.69 3.21
CA ASP A 17 3.21 -15.52 1.82
C ASP A 17 2.21 -14.37 1.69
N VAL A 18 1.30 -14.24 2.66
CA VAL A 18 0.36 -13.12 2.75
C VAL A 18 1.13 -11.82 2.94
N TRP A 19 2.13 -11.83 3.83
CA TRP A 19 2.98 -10.67 4.06
C TRP A 19 3.77 -10.28 2.81
N GLU A 20 4.44 -11.21 2.15
CA GLU A 20 5.19 -10.93 0.94
C GLU A 20 4.26 -10.38 -0.15
N THR A 21 3.11 -11.00 -0.37
CA THR A 21 2.18 -10.60 -1.43
C THR A 21 1.58 -9.20 -1.19
N THR A 22 1.37 -8.82 0.08
CA THR A 22 0.80 -7.50 0.44
C THR A 22 1.86 -6.42 0.60
N GLN A 23 3.13 -6.78 0.88
CA GLN A 23 4.20 -5.83 1.10
C GLN A 23 5.18 -5.69 -0.07
N ASN A 24 5.32 -6.71 -0.92
CA ASN A 24 6.17 -6.66 -2.10
C ASN A 24 5.57 -5.71 -3.14
N PRO A 25 6.27 -4.61 -3.46
CA PRO A 25 5.89 -3.63 -4.48
C PRO A 25 5.37 -4.23 -5.79
N LYS A 26 6.06 -5.26 -6.28
CA LYS A 26 5.79 -5.89 -7.58
C LYS A 26 4.52 -6.74 -7.57
N LEU A 27 4.04 -7.12 -6.39
CA LEU A 27 2.86 -7.97 -6.21
C LEU A 27 1.64 -7.16 -5.74
N HIS A 28 1.86 -6.00 -5.12
CA HIS A 28 0.81 -5.14 -4.56
C HIS A 28 -0.26 -4.77 -5.58
N GLU A 29 0.14 -4.35 -6.79
CA GLU A 29 -0.78 -3.91 -7.86
C GLU A 29 -1.91 -4.89 -8.14
N ARG A 30 -1.67 -6.20 -7.96
CA ARG A 30 -2.66 -7.25 -8.22
C ARG A 30 -3.89 -7.17 -7.33
N TRP A 31 -3.80 -6.51 -6.18
CA TRP A 31 -4.84 -6.49 -5.16
C TRP A 31 -5.42 -5.09 -4.92
N ASP A 32 -4.74 -4.02 -5.36
CA ASP A 32 -5.24 -2.65 -5.22
C ASP A 32 -6.01 -2.23 -6.47
N LEU A 33 -7.33 -2.40 -6.43
CA LEU A 33 -8.22 -2.04 -7.56
C LEU A 33 -8.26 -0.53 -7.88
N ARG A 34 -7.69 0.34 -7.04
CA ARG A 34 -7.69 1.78 -7.28
C ARG A 34 -6.66 2.19 -8.33
N PHE A 35 -5.60 1.40 -8.47
CA PHE A 35 -4.47 1.70 -9.33
C PHE A 35 -4.27 0.58 -10.33
N SER A 36 -4.12 0.93 -11.59
CA SER A 36 -3.76 -0.02 -12.64
C SER A 36 -2.26 -0.25 -12.72
N GLN A 37 -1.45 0.63 -12.12
CA GLN A 37 0.00 0.51 -12.02
C GLN A 37 0.50 1.32 -10.80
N ILE A 38 1.52 0.81 -10.14
CA ILE A 38 2.20 1.38 -8.98
C ILE A 38 3.71 1.19 -9.18
N ASP A 39 4.37 2.20 -9.73
CA ASP A 39 5.82 2.17 -9.91
C ASP A 39 6.53 2.67 -8.65
N TYR A 40 7.45 1.84 -8.17
CA TYR A 40 8.36 2.19 -7.09
C TYR A 40 9.62 2.75 -7.72
N LEU A 41 9.84 4.05 -7.56
CA LEU A 41 11.03 4.66 -8.13
C LEU A 41 12.26 4.23 -7.33
N PRO A 42 13.40 3.94 -8.00
CA PRO A 42 14.65 3.67 -7.31
C PRO A 42 14.98 4.81 -6.33
N LYS A 43 15.53 4.45 -5.18
CA LYS A 43 16.16 5.41 -4.27
C LYS A 43 17.65 5.47 -4.57
N ASP A 44 18.26 6.63 -4.36
CA ASP A 44 19.71 6.77 -4.46
C ASP A 44 20.41 6.21 -3.21
N HIS A 45 19.79 6.40 -2.03
CA HIS A 45 20.26 5.88 -0.75
C HIS A 45 19.15 5.16 0.03
N GLU A 46 19.50 4.21 0.90
CA GLU A 46 18.51 3.45 1.69
C GLU A 46 17.63 4.34 2.57
N ASP A 47 18.24 5.38 3.16
CA ASP A 47 17.61 6.35 4.05
C ASP A 47 16.71 7.36 3.31
N ASP A 48 16.73 7.38 1.98
CA ASP A 48 15.92 8.33 1.22
C ASP A 48 14.42 8.01 1.33
N VAL A 49 13.63 9.05 1.13
CA VAL A 49 12.18 8.92 1.03
C VAL A 49 11.83 8.07 -0.19
N GLN A 50 10.99 7.05 0.02
CA GLN A 50 10.47 6.27 -1.10
C GLN A 50 9.49 7.12 -1.92
N THR A 51 9.77 7.27 -3.22
CA THR A 51 8.85 7.88 -4.18
C THR A 51 8.06 6.81 -4.93
N PHE A 52 6.78 7.09 -5.15
CA PHE A 52 5.85 6.22 -5.85
C PHE A 52 5.19 6.99 -6.99
N GLN A 53 4.98 6.32 -8.11
CA GLN A 53 4.09 6.77 -9.17
C GLN A 53 2.89 5.85 -9.25
N TYR A 54 1.71 6.44 -9.30
CA TYR A 54 0.45 5.72 -9.43
C TYR A 54 -0.17 6.05 -10.78
N GLU A 55 -0.64 5.03 -11.49
CA GLU A 55 -1.46 5.18 -12.68
C GLU A 55 -2.85 4.61 -12.41
N THR A 56 -3.89 5.35 -12.81
CA THR A 56 -5.24 4.80 -12.94
C THR A 56 -5.67 4.91 -14.40
N ARG A 57 -5.85 3.77 -15.04
CA ARG A 57 -6.49 3.65 -16.35
C ARG A 57 -8.00 3.71 -16.20
N ILE A 58 -8.60 4.65 -16.89
CA ILE A 58 -10.05 4.79 -17.00
C ILE A 58 -10.42 4.43 -18.45
N GLY A 59 -11.67 4.02 -18.69
CA GLY A 59 -12.14 3.62 -20.01
C GLY A 59 -11.83 4.63 -21.13
N PHE A 60 -11.91 4.19 -22.38
CA PHE A 60 -11.57 4.99 -23.57
C PHE A 60 -10.09 5.42 -23.66
N GLY A 61 -9.18 4.68 -23.02
CA GLY A 61 -7.74 4.90 -23.12
C GLY A 61 -7.21 6.06 -22.26
N LEU A 62 -8.05 6.65 -21.39
CA LEU A 62 -7.66 7.73 -20.50
C LEU A 62 -6.77 7.22 -19.36
N ARG A 63 -5.73 7.98 -19.01
CA ARG A 63 -4.79 7.65 -17.92
C ARG A 63 -4.57 8.84 -17.02
N ILE A 64 -4.60 8.61 -15.71
CA ILE A 64 -4.26 9.60 -14.68
C ILE A 64 -2.97 9.15 -14.01
N HIS A 65 -1.98 10.04 -13.94
CA HIS A 65 -0.72 9.80 -13.24
C HIS A 65 -0.63 10.69 -12.00
N ALA A 66 -0.16 10.13 -10.89
CA ALA A 66 0.15 10.87 -9.67
C ALA A 66 1.52 10.44 -9.13
N SER A 67 2.31 11.39 -8.64
CA SER A 67 3.58 11.11 -7.97
C SER A 67 3.47 11.52 -6.50
N VAL A 68 3.87 10.62 -5.60
CA VAL A 68 3.82 10.84 -4.14
C VAL A 68 5.16 10.47 -3.52
N ASN A 69 5.66 11.34 -2.65
CA ASN A 69 6.83 11.08 -1.81
C ASN A 69 6.36 10.65 -0.42
N ARG A 70 6.70 9.43 0.01
CA ARG A 70 6.32 8.94 1.34
C ARG A 70 7.40 9.27 2.36
N SER A 71 7.30 10.46 2.97
CA SER A 71 8.14 10.81 4.12
C SER A 71 8.05 9.74 5.21
N ALA A 72 9.18 9.40 5.85
CA ALA A 72 9.20 8.47 6.97
C ALA A 72 8.13 8.89 8.00
N VAL A 73 7.15 8.02 8.24
CA VAL A 73 6.08 8.28 9.19
C VAL A 73 6.70 8.38 10.58
N GLN A 74 6.48 9.51 11.27
CA GLN A 74 6.76 9.64 12.69
C GLN A 74 5.97 8.53 13.42
N GLN A 75 6.65 7.50 13.90
CA GLN A 75 6.03 6.45 14.70
C GLN A 75 5.47 7.10 15.98
N LYS A 76 4.16 7.33 16.03
CA LYS A 76 3.47 7.53 17.31
C LYS A 76 3.24 6.16 17.91
N THR A 77 3.94 5.85 19.00
CA THR A 77 3.67 4.68 19.84
C THR A 77 2.22 4.78 20.34
N VAL A 78 1.36 3.91 19.84
CA VAL A 78 0.01 3.73 20.39
C VAL A 78 0.11 2.55 21.35
N GLU A 79 0.16 2.81 22.66
CA GLU A 79 -0.02 1.77 23.67
C GLU A 79 -1.45 1.23 23.56
N ARG A 80 -1.60 0.00 23.07
CA ARG A 80 -2.89 -0.70 23.04
C ARG A 80 -3.03 -1.51 24.34
N LYS A 81 -3.87 -1.03 25.26
CA LYS A 81 -4.21 -1.73 26.51
C LYS A 81 -5.49 -2.55 26.28
N TYR A 82 -5.36 -3.87 26.14
CA TYR A 82 -6.51 -4.78 26.14
C TYR A 82 -6.83 -5.19 27.59
N PRO A 83 -8.07 -5.12 28.07
CA PRO A 83 -8.48 -5.81 29.29
C PRO A 83 -8.75 -7.31 29.00
N LEU A 84 -8.35 -8.15 29.96
CA LEU A 84 -8.64 -9.61 30.02
C LEU A 84 -10.13 -9.88 30.24
#